data_AF-A0A1J5PDX1-F1
#
_entry.id   AF-A0A1J5PDX1-F1
#
_cell.length_a   1.000
_cell.length_b   1.000
_cell.length_c   1.000
_cell.angle_alpha   90.00
_cell.angle_beta   90.00
_cell.angle_gamma   90.00
#
_symmetry.space_group_name_H-M   'P 1'
#
loop_
_entity.id
_entity.type
_entity.pdbx_description
1 polymer ?
#
loop_
_entity_poly.entity_id
_entity_poly.type
_entity_poly.pdbx_seq_one_letter_code
_entity_poly.pdbx_strand_id
1 'polypeptide(L)'
;MPTSAPTVRAFVVVGDGPTRGQTVCDLRGMYMGFPAQDGAHCRVVLATDPRFADEVVDLIASAGDSVIPLDRATSAPSAPPGHRTDRSTESTEDRS
;
A
#
# COMPACT_ATOMS: atom_id res chain seq x y z
N MET A 1 3.50 17.25 6.33
CA MET A 1 3.17 18.22 5.23
C MET A 1 3.99 17.90 3.97
N PRO A 2 3.50 18.15 2.74
CA PRO A 2 4.26 17.86 1.53
C PRO A 2 5.47 18.82 1.37
N THR A 3 6.65 18.27 1.08
CA THR A 3 7.88 19.04 0.84
C THR A 3 8.14 19.29 -0.65
N SER A 4 7.54 18.48 -1.52
CA SER A 4 7.49 18.70 -2.96
C SER A 4 6.12 18.29 -3.50
N ALA A 5 5.42 19.25 -4.10
CA ALA A 5 4.13 19.04 -4.71
C ALA A 5 3.91 20.00 -5.88
N PRO A 6 4.55 19.77 -7.05
CA PRO A 6 4.37 20.61 -8.23
C PRO A 6 2.93 20.55 -8.75
N THR A 7 2.47 21.65 -9.34
CA THR A 7 1.21 21.69 -10.10
C THR A 7 1.52 21.30 -11.54
N VAL A 8 0.95 20.19 -12.00
CA VAL A 8 1.21 19.61 -13.31
C VAL A 8 -0.07 19.31 -14.06
N ARG A 9 0.04 19.12 -15.38
CA ARG A 9 -1.04 18.56 -16.17
C ARG A 9 -1.20 17.08 -15.82
N ALA A 10 -2.39 16.72 -15.35
CA ALA A 10 -2.79 15.35 -15.10
C ALA A 10 -4.03 15.02 -15.92
N PHE A 11 -4.14 13.78 -16.38
CA PHE A 11 -5.34 13.27 -17.05
C PHE A 11 -5.50 11.78 -16.80
N VAL A 12 -6.72 11.28 -17.00
CA VAL A 12 -7.04 9.86 -16.88
C VAL A 12 -7.26 9.29 -18.27
N VAL A 13 -6.69 8.12 -18.54
CA VAL A 13 -6.92 7.39 -19.79
C VAL A 13 -8.33 6.78 -19.76
N VAL A 14 -9.17 7.16 -20.72
CA VAL A 14 -10.58 6.72 -20.79
C VAL A 14 -10.90 5.76 -21.92
N GLY A 15 -9.96 5.47 -22.81
CA GLY A 15 -10.15 4.50 -23.90
C GLY A 15 -10.16 3.05 -23.43
N ASP A 16 -10.65 2.12 -24.26
CA ASP A 16 -10.86 0.70 -23.91
C ASP A 16 -9.59 -0.18 -23.95
N GLY A 17 -8.41 0.44 -23.96
CA GLY A 17 -7.13 -0.25 -23.93
C GLY A 17 -6.74 -0.77 -22.54
N PRO A 18 -5.63 -1.52 -22.43
CA PRO A 18 -5.15 -2.06 -21.15
C PRO A 18 -4.78 -0.99 -20.12
N THR A 19 -4.58 0.26 -20.55
CA THR A 19 -4.26 1.39 -19.67
C THR A 19 -5.50 2.17 -19.22
N ARG A 20 -6.73 1.71 -19.53
CA ARG A 20 -7.96 2.38 -19.09
C ARG A 20 -7.96 2.58 -17.58
N GLY A 21 -8.24 3.81 -17.14
CA GLY A 21 -8.21 4.21 -15.74
C GLY A 21 -6.85 4.65 -15.21
N GLN A 22 -5.78 4.54 -16.01
CA GLN A 22 -4.46 5.04 -15.62
C GLN A 22 -4.49 6.56 -15.46
N THR A 23 -3.97 7.05 -14.33
CA THR A 23 -3.69 8.48 -14.12
C THR A 23 -2.30 8.79 -14.66
N VAL A 24 -2.21 9.74 -15.58
CA VAL A 24 -0.96 10.17 -16.21
C VAL A 24 -0.66 11.60 -15.78
N CYS A 25 0.52 11.82 -15.20
CA CYS A 25 1.00 13.12 -14.76
C CYS A 25 2.23 13.52 -15.59
N ASP A 26 2.24 14.73 -16.15
CA ASP A 26 3.39 15.22 -16.93
C ASP A 26 4.51 15.74 -16.00
N LEU A 27 5.35 14.82 -15.52
CA LEU A 27 6.44 15.12 -14.60
C LEU A 27 7.77 15.45 -15.30
N ARG A 28 7.78 15.56 -16.63
CA ARG A 28 9.02 15.84 -17.39
C ARG A 28 9.67 17.17 -16.99
N GLY A 29 8.88 18.12 -16.51
CA GLY A 29 9.36 19.39 -15.97
C GLY A 29 10.23 19.28 -14.71
N MET A 30 10.27 18.12 -14.05
CA MET A 30 11.08 17.89 -12.83
C MET A 30 12.57 18.19 -13.05
N TYR A 31 13.09 17.91 -14.24
CA TYR A 31 14.49 18.17 -14.58
C TYR A 31 14.81 19.64 -14.87
N MET A 32 13.79 20.51 -14.91
CA MET A 32 13.89 21.94 -15.19
C MET A 32 13.29 22.79 -14.05
N GLY A 33 13.12 22.21 -12.86
CA GLY A 33 12.57 22.94 -11.70
C GLY A 33 11.06 23.19 -11.76
N PHE A 34 10.31 22.35 -12.47
CA PHE A 34 8.84 22.43 -12.61
C PHE A 34 8.35 23.75 -13.23
N PRO A 35 8.71 24.05 -14.50
CA PRO A 35 8.15 25.20 -15.20
C PRO A 35 6.62 25.10 -15.31
N ALA A 36 5.96 26.25 -15.44
CA ALA A 36 4.52 26.29 -15.69
C ALA A 36 4.17 25.51 -16.96
N GLN A 37 3.11 24.71 -16.89
CA GLN A 37 2.60 23.91 -18.01
C GLN A 37 1.20 24.38 -18.34
N ASP A 38 0.89 24.46 -19.63
CA ASP A 38 -0.46 24.75 -20.07
C ASP A 38 -1.44 23.65 -19.63
N GLY A 39 -2.62 24.06 -19.17
CA GLY A 39 -3.64 23.17 -18.62
C GLY A 39 -3.27 22.45 -17.32
N ALA A 40 -2.20 22.84 -16.61
CA ALA A 40 -1.88 22.28 -15.31
C ALA A 40 -2.90 22.70 -14.24
N HIS A 41 -3.45 21.72 -13.52
CA HIS A 41 -4.52 21.93 -12.54
C HIS A 41 -4.44 20.98 -11.35
N CYS A 42 -3.47 20.06 -11.32
CA CYS A 42 -3.36 19.05 -10.29
C CYS A 42 -2.04 19.18 -9.53
N ARG A 43 -2.12 19.22 -8.20
CA ARG A 43 -0.95 19.25 -7.33
C ARG A 43 -0.57 17.81 -6.95
N VAL A 44 0.55 17.32 -7.50
CA VAL A 44 0.99 15.93 -7.32
C VAL A 44 2.08 15.89 -6.26
N VAL A 45 1.82 15.23 -5.14
CA VAL A 45 2.80 15.07 -4.05
C VAL A 45 3.85 14.05 -4.46
N LEU A 46 5.11 14.49 -4.52
CA LEU A 46 6.27 13.64 -4.85
C LEU A 46 7.12 13.36 -3.61
N ALA A 47 7.07 14.25 -2.62
CA ALA A 47 7.76 14.07 -1.35
C ALA A 47 6.95 14.68 -0.20
N THR A 48 7.04 14.06 0.96
CA THR A 48 6.46 14.53 2.22
C THR A 48 7.55 14.65 3.28
N ASP A 49 7.26 15.41 4.33
CA ASP A 49 8.06 15.43 5.55
C ASP A 49 8.23 13.99 6.09
N PRO A 50 9.47 13.53 6.39
CA PRO A 50 9.73 12.21 6.95
C PRO A 50 9.01 11.94 8.29
N ARG A 51 8.66 12.99 9.04
CA ARG A 51 7.92 12.91 10.31
C ARG A 51 6.42 12.70 10.13
N PHE A 52 5.90 12.78 8.90
CA PHE A 52 4.46 12.69 8.63
C PHE A 52 3.81 11.43 9.21
N ALA A 53 4.51 10.29 9.17
CA ALA A 53 3.99 9.05 9.74
C ALA A 53 3.74 9.17 11.26
N ASP A 54 4.70 9.73 12.00
CA ASP A 54 4.61 9.91 13.43
C ASP A 54 3.49 10.90 13.79
N GLU A 55 3.37 12.00 13.05
CA GLU A 55 2.26 12.96 13.23
C GLU A 55 0.89 12.31 13.04
N VAL A 56 0.76 11.42 12.05
CA VAL A 56 -0.48 10.66 11.81
C VAL A 56 -0.74 9.66 12.93
N VAL A 57 0.29 8.98 13.43
CA VAL A 57 0.17 8.05 14.56
C VAL A 57 -0.26 8.78 15.82
N ASP A 58 0.38 9.90 16.15
CA ASP A 58 0.04 10.72 17.31
C ASP A 58 -1.40 11.23 17.21
N LEU A 59 -1.82 11.69 16.03
CA LEU A 59 -3.19 12.12 15.77
C LEU A 59 -4.19 10.98 16.03
N ILE A 60 -3.95 9.80 15.44
CA ILE A 60 -4.84 8.64 15.59
C ILE A 60 -4.87 8.17 17.05
N ALA A 61 -3.72 8.07 17.72
CA ALA A 61 -3.63 7.63 19.10
C ALA A 61 -4.30 8.61 20.06
N SER A 62 -4.26 9.91 19.77
CA SER A 62 -4.93 10.93 20.58
C SER A 62 -6.46 10.86 20.53
N ALA A 63 -7.03 10.21 19.50
CA ALA A 63 -8.48 10.08 19.34
C ALA A 63 -9.13 9.09 20.33
N GLY A 64 -8.33 8.25 21.01
CA GLY A 64 -8.80 7.27 21.98
C GLY A 64 -9.09 5.89 21.38
N ASP A 65 -9.86 5.08 22.12
CA ASP A 65 -10.15 3.70 21.72
C ASP A 65 -11.07 3.63 20.49
N SER A 66 -10.76 2.72 19.57
CA SER A 66 -11.60 2.44 18.41
C SER A 66 -12.96 1.90 18.86
N VAL A 67 -14.03 2.41 18.26
CA VAL A 67 -15.38 1.86 18.40
C VAL A 67 -15.54 0.49 17.73
N ILE A 68 -14.62 0.13 16.84
CA ILE A 68 -14.58 -1.17 16.18
C ILE A 68 -13.75 -2.11 17.05
N PRO A 69 -14.32 -3.24 17.53
CA PRO A 69 -13.56 -4.26 18.24
C PRO A 69 -12.48 -4.84 17.30
N LEU A 70 -11.22 -4.60 17.64
CA LEU A 70 -10.09 -5.19 16.93
C LEU A 70 -9.61 -6.41 17.71
N ASP A 71 -10.17 -7.59 17.41
CA ASP A 71 -9.52 -8.83 17.81
C ASP A 71 -8.33 -9.08 16.87
N ARG A 72 -7.17 -9.45 17.44
CA ARG A 72 -5.96 -9.77 16.66
C ARG A 72 -5.97 -11.22 16.16
N ALA A 73 -6.91 -12.04 16.61
CA ALA A 73 -6.98 -13.46 16.30
C ALA A 73 -7.48 -13.72 14.87
N THR A 74 -8.30 -12.81 14.33
CA THR A 74 -8.88 -12.89 12.99
C THR A 74 -7.89 -12.51 11.87
N SER A 75 -6.78 -11.84 12.19
CA SER A 75 -5.82 -11.33 11.19
C SER A 75 -4.66 -12.27 10.87
N ALA A 76 -4.63 -13.51 11.39
CA ALA A 76 -3.58 -14.46 11.03
C ALA A 76 -3.76 -14.93 9.57
N PRO A 77 -2.72 -14.87 8.72
CA PRO A 77 -2.78 -15.49 7.40
C PRO A 77 -3.03 -16.99 7.58
N SER A 78 -4.05 -17.53 6.92
CA SER A 78 -4.35 -18.97 6.95
C SER A 78 -3.10 -19.75 6.59
N ALA A 79 -2.66 -20.64 7.48
CA ALA A 79 -1.51 -21.51 7.22
C ALA A 79 -1.71 -22.27 5.90
N PRO A 80 -0.67 -22.41 5.05
CA PRO A 80 -0.77 -23.26 3.87
C PRO A 80 -1.08 -24.71 4.30
N PRO A 81 -1.89 -25.46 3.54
CA PRO A 81 -2.27 -26.82 3.91
C PRO A 81 -1.02 -27.69 4.07
N GLY A 82 -0.82 -28.20 5.28
CA GLY A 82 0.33 -29.04 5.63
C GLY A 82 0.33 -30.31 4.81
N HIS A 83 1.46 -30.58 4.14
CA HIS A 83 1.70 -31.85 3.48
C HIS A 83 1.69 -32.95 4.54
N ARG A 84 0.67 -33.82 4.51
CA ARG A 84 0.56 -35.00 5.36
C ARG A 84 1.68 -35.96 4.96
N THR A 85 2.78 -35.99 5.71
CA THR A 85 3.81 -37.01 5.52
C THR A 85 3.39 -38.23 6.33
N ASP A 86 2.88 -39.24 5.63
CA ASP A 86 2.58 -40.55 6.18
C ASP A 86 3.92 -41.17 6.65
N ARG A 87 4.11 -41.26 7.97
CA ARG A 87 5.19 -42.01 8.58
C ARG A 87 4.57 -43.29 9.14
N SER A 88 4.53 -44.33 8.30
CA SER A 88 4.36 -45.71 8.73
C SER A 88 5.48 -46.06 9.70
N THR A 89 5.19 -46.01 11.00
CA THR A 89 6.04 -46.57 12.03
C THR A 89 5.81 -48.08 12.09
N GLU A 90 6.82 -48.78 11.63
CA GLU A 90 7.17 -50.16 11.94
C GLU A 90 7.04 -50.44 13.45
N SER A 91 6.21 -51.42 13.80
CA SER A 91 6.15 -52.17 15.07
C SER A 91 5.16 -53.31 14.79
N THR A 92 5.51 -54.58 14.93
CA THR A 92 5.67 -55.24 16.23
C THR A 92 6.39 -56.57 16.01
N GLU A 93 7.62 -56.65 16.54
CA GLU A 93 8.18 -57.90 17.04
C GLU A 93 7.34 -58.44 18.19
N ASP A 94 7.39 -59.76 18.32
CA ASP A 94 7.14 -60.54 19.53
C ASP A 94 5.69 -61.03 19.80
N ARG A 95 5.43 -62.26 19.34
CA ARG A 95 4.49 -63.16 20.00
C ARG A 95 4.91 -64.63 19.80
N SER A 96 5.53 -65.15 20.87
CA SER A 96 5.55 -66.55 21.35
C SER A 96 6.52 -67.55 20.70
#